data_AF-A0A9P8IXZ9-F1
#
_entry.id   AF-A0A9P8IXZ9-F1
#
_cell.length_a   1.000
_cell.length_b   1.000
_cell.length_c   1.000
_cell.angle_alpha   90.00
_cell.angle_beta   90.00
_cell.angle_gamma   90.00
#
_symmetry.space_group_name_H-M   'P 1'
#
loop_
_entity.id
_entity.type
_entity.pdbx_description
1 polymer ?
#
loop_
_entity_poly.entity_id
_entity_poly.type
_entity_poly.pdbx_seq_one_letter_code
_entity_poly.pdbx_strand_id
1 'polypeptide(L)' 'ATTTFEFCAREASQIFGGLSYSRGGQGAKVERLYRDVRAYAIPGGSEEIMLDLSIRQSLRVHKALGMKFRNSAP' A
#
# COMPACT_ATOMS: atom_id res chain seq x y z
N ALA A 1 1.27 -3.86 0.81
CA ALA A 1 0.48 -4.30 1.99
C ALA A 1 -0.93 -3.71 1.93
N THR A 2 -1.06 -2.39 1.77
CA THR A 2 -2.36 -1.69 1.67
C THR A 2 -3.15 -2.05 0.39
N THR A 3 -2.47 -2.27 -0.74
CA THR A 3 -3.07 -2.77 -1.99
C THR A 3 -3.67 -4.17 -1.85
N THR A 4 -2.95 -5.07 -1.17
CA THR A 4 -3.46 -6.40 -0.83
C THR A 4 -4.69 -6.31 0.05
N PHE A 5 -4.69 -5.39 1.02
CA PHE A 5 -5.85 -5.18 1.88
C PHE A 5 -7.07 -4.66 1.11
N GLU A 6 -6.88 -3.67 0.22
CA GLU A 6 -7.92 -3.18 -0.68
C GLU A 6 -8.52 -4.30 -1.52
N PHE A 7 -7.67 -5.10 -2.16
CA PHE A 7 -8.09 -6.25 -2.94
C PHE A 7 -8.92 -7.23 -2.10
N CYS A 8 -8.37 -7.71 -0.98
CA CYS A 8 -9.06 -8.68 -0.13
C CYS A 8 -10.39 -8.15 0.42
N ALA A 9 -10.44 -6.87 0.85
CA ALA A 9 -11.67 -6.27 1.34
C ALA A 9 -12.72 -6.14 0.23
N ARG A 10 -12.32 -5.77 -1.00
CA ARG A 10 -13.22 -5.68 -2.15
C ARG A 10 -13.76 -7.04 -2.57
N GLU A 11 -12.91 -8.06 -2.65
CA GLU A 11 -13.35 -9.42 -3.02
C GLU A 11 -14.25 -10.02 -1.94
N ALA A 12 -13.95 -9.78 -0.65
CA ALA A 12 -14.84 -10.15 0.45
C ALA A 12 -16.21 -9.46 0.32
N SER A 13 -16.26 -8.19 -0.06
CA SER A 13 -17.53 -7.49 -0.29
C SER A 13 -18.35 -8.10 -1.42
N GLN A 14 -17.70 -8.54 -2.52
CA GLN A 14 -18.38 -9.21 -3.61
C GLN A 14 -18.98 -10.56 -3.18
N ILE A 15 -18.24 -11.36 -2.39
CA ILE A 15 -18.72 -12.66 -1.89
C ILE A 15 -19.92 -12.48 -0.95
N PHE A 16 -19.87 -11.49 -0.05
CA PHE A 16 -20.95 -11.23 0.91
C PHE A 16 -22.13 -10.45 0.29
N GLY A 17 -21.98 -9.94 -0.94
CA GLY A 17 -23.02 -9.18 -1.64
C GLY A 17 -23.54 -8.01 -0.81
N GLY A 18 -24.85 -7.81 -0.79
CA GLY A 18 -25.49 -6.72 -0.05
C GLY A 18 -25.20 -6.72 1.47
N LEU A 19 -24.87 -7.87 2.06
CA LEU A 19 -24.53 -7.97 3.48
C LEU A 19 -23.21 -7.25 3.81
N SER A 20 -22.33 -7.07 2.84
CA SER A 20 -21.05 -6.35 3.02
C SER A 20 -21.23 -4.87 3.34
N TYR A 21 -22.43 -4.31 3.13
CA TYR A 21 -22.77 -2.93 3.49
C TYR A 21 -23.44 -2.83 4.88
N SER A 22 -23.79 -3.96 5.50
CA SER A 22 -24.44 -3.97 6.81
C SER A 22 -23.41 -3.88 7.93
N ARG A 23 -23.57 -2.88 8.80
CA ARG A 23 -22.72 -2.66 9.99
C ARG A 23 -22.95 -3.69 11.11
N GLY A 24 -23.93 -4.59 10.95
CA GLY A 24 -24.30 -5.63 11.90
C GLY A 24 -24.34 -7.03 11.26
N GLY A 25 -24.49 -8.06 12.08
CA GLY A 25 -24.57 -9.45 11.62
C GLY A 25 -23.25 -9.97 11.01
N GLN A 26 -23.36 -10.95 10.12
CA GLN A 26 -22.19 -11.66 9.55
C GLN A 26 -21.32 -10.77 8.64
N GLY A 27 -21.91 -9.75 7.99
CA GLY A 27 -21.20 -8.82 7.11
C GLY A 27 -20.47 -7.67 7.80
N ALA A 28 -20.69 -7.46 9.10
CA ALA A 28 -20.16 -6.30 9.84
C ALA A 28 -18.64 -6.16 9.79
N LYS A 29 -17.92 -7.30 9.77
CA LYS A 29 -16.46 -7.30 9.66
C LYS A 29 -16.00 -6.84 8.28
N VAL A 30 -16.66 -7.31 7.22
CA VAL A 30 -16.35 -6.92 5.83
C VAL A 30 -16.62 -5.44 5.62
N GLU A 31 -17.77 -4.95 6.10
CA GLU A 31 -18.14 -3.53 6.04
C GLU A 31 -17.08 -2.63 6.69
N ARG A 32 -16.66 -2.99 7.91
CA ARG A 32 -15.64 -2.23 8.65
C ARG A 32 -14.30 -2.25 7.92
N LEU A 33 -13.83 -3.44 7.54
CA LEU A 33 -12.56 -3.60 6.85
C LEU A 33 -12.53 -2.79 5.55
N TYR A 34 -13.60 -2.82 4.76
CA TYR A 34 -13.70 -2.06 3.51
C TYR A 34 -13.59 -0.55 3.73
N ARG A 35 -14.17 -0.01 4.81
CA ARG A 35 -14.01 1.41 5.17
C ARG A 35 -12.61 1.75 5.64
N ASP A 36 -11.96 0.83 6.36
CA ASP A 36 -10.65 1.08 6.95
C ASP A 36 -9.51 1.05 5.90
N VAL A 37 -9.72 0.45 4.73
CA VAL A 37 -8.72 0.39 3.64
C VAL A 37 -8.03 1.73 3.40
N ARG A 38 -8.79 2.81 3.24
CA ARG A 38 -8.24 4.15 2.97
C ARG A 38 -7.56 4.76 4.19
N ALA A 39 -8.04 4.44 5.39
CA ALA A 39 -7.40 4.87 6.63
C ALA A 39 -6.00 4.27 6.79
N TYR A 40 -5.72 3.10 6.23
CA TYR A 40 -4.37 2.52 6.21
C TYR A 40 -3.56 2.89 4.96
N ALA A 41 -4.20 3.17 3.82
CA ALA A 41 -3.52 3.43 2.55
C ALA A 41 -2.96 4.85 2.41
N ILE A 42 -3.51 5.83 3.12
CA ILE A 42 -3.17 7.26 2.95
C ILE A 42 -2.07 7.73 3.92
N PRO A 43 -2.12 7.38 5.22
CA PRO A 43 -1.10 7.85 6.16
C PRO A 43 0.29 7.32 5.80
N GLY A 44 1.29 8.21 5.83
CA GLY A 44 2.66 7.86 5.42
C GLY A 44 2.94 8.01 3.93
N GLY A 45 1.93 8.35 3.12
CA GLY A 45 2.04 8.58 1.68
C GLY A 45 1.27 7.53 0.89
N SER A 46 0.52 7.98 -0.13
CA SER A 46 -0.16 7.06 -1.04
C SER A 46 0.86 6.23 -1.84
N GLU A 47 0.39 5.13 -2.43
CA GLU A 47 1.24 4.20 -3.17
C GLU A 47 2.08 4.92 -4.24
N GLU A 48 1.48 5.82 -5.00
CA GLU A 48 2.15 6.56 -6.07
C GLU A 48 3.27 7.45 -5.53
N ILE A 49 3.04 8.08 -4.37
CA ILE A 49 4.03 8.94 -3.71
C ILE A 49 5.17 8.09 -3.14
N MET A 50 4.85 6.94 -2.55
CA MET A 50 5.84 6.01 -2.03
C MET A 50 6.69 5.40 -3.15
N LEU A 51 6.09 5.11 -4.30
CA LEU A 51 6.79 4.63 -5.48
C LEU A 51 7.74 5.71 -6.03
N ASP A 52 7.28 6.95 -6.23
CA ASP A 52 8.15 8.05 -6.67
C ASP A 52 9.31 8.31 -5.69
N LEU A 53 9.02 8.32 -4.39
CA LEU A 53 10.04 8.45 -3.35
C LEU A 53 11.07 7.32 -3.42
N SER A 54 10.62 6.07 -3.62
CA SER A 54 11.50 4.90 -3.70
C SER A 54 12.46 4.98 -4.89
N ILE A 55 11.99 5.48 -6.04
CA ILE A 55 12.81 5.70 -7.24
C ILE A 55 13.86 6.78 -6.95
N ARG A 56 13.45 7.92 -6.39
CA ARG A 56 14.37 9.02 -6.05
C ARG A 56 15.43 8.58 -5.05
N GLN A 57 15.06 7.80 -4.04
CA GLN A 57 15.99 7.25 -3.06
C GLN A 57 16.97 6.26 -3.71
N SER A 58 16.47 5.37 -4.57
CA SER A 58 17.29 4.38 -5.29
C SER A 58 18.34 5.06 -6.19
N LEU A 59 17.95 6.14 -6.89
CA LEU A 59 18.90 6.93 -7.71
C LEU A 59 19.96 7.62 -6.86
N ARG A 60 19.61 8.12 -5.67
CA ARG A 60 20.58 8.72 -4.73
C ARG A 60 21.57 7.68 -4.23
N VAL A 61 21.08 6.50 -3.84
CA VAL A 61 21.93 5.38 -3.40
C VAL A 61 22.84 4.92 -4.53
N HIS A 62 22.32 4.75 -5.75
CA HIS A 62 23.09 4.38 -6.92
C HIS A 62 24.24 5.37 -7.18
N LYS A 63 23.98 6.68 -7.16
CA LYS A 63 25.03 7.71 -7.31
C LYS A 63 26.08 7.61 -6.20
N ALA A 64 25.66 7.47 -4.94
CA ALA A 64 26.58 7.40 -3.81
C ALA A 64 27.45 6.12 -3.87
N LEU A 65 26.87 4.99 -4.23
CA LEU A 65 27.58 3.71 -4.36
C LEU A 65 28.50 3.72 -5.59
N GLY A 66 28.04 4.22 -6.73
CA GLY A 66 28.86 4.37 -7.94
C GLY A 66 30.06 5.32 -7.74
N MET A 67 29.90 6.38 -6.94
CA MET A 67 31.00 7.27 -6.56
C MET A 67 32.03 6.57 -5.66
N LYS A 68 31.60 5.68 -4.76
CA LYS A 68 32.53 4.88 -3.93
C LYS A 68 33.37 3.91 -4.75
N PHE A 69 32.78 3.25 -5.75
CA PHE A 69 33.54 2.35 -6.63
C PHE A 69 34.49 3.09 -7.57
N ARG A 70 34.11 4.28 -8.07
CA ARG A 70 35.01 5.10 -8.90
C ARG A 70 36.20 5.68 -8.12
N ASN A 71 36.00 6.06 -6.86
CA ASN A 71 37.05 6.63 -6.01
C ASN A 71 37.90 5.57 -5.28
N SER A 72 37.65 4.28 -5.53
CA SER A 72 38.44 3.15 -4.99
C SER A 72 39.17 2.36 -6.08
N ALA A 73 39.00 2.71 -7.36
CA ALA A 73 39.91 2.29 -8.42
C ALA A 73 41.23 3.08 -8.27
N PRO A 74 42.40 2.43 -8.36
CA PRO A 74 43.71 3.06 -8.21
C PRO A 74 43.98 4.14 -9.26
#